data_AF-A0A7C3AR90-F1
#
_entry.id   AF-A0A7C3AR90-F1
#
_cell.length_a   1.000
_cell.length_b   1.000
_cell.length_c   1.000
_cell.angle_alpha   90.00
_cell.angle_beta   90.00
_cell.angle_gamma   90.00
#
_symmetry.space_group_name_H-M   'P 1'
#
loop_
_entity.id
_entity.type
_entity.pdbx_description
1 polymer ?
#
loop_
_entity_poly.entity_id
_entity_poly.type
_entity_poly.pdbx_seq_one_letter_code
_entity_poly.pdbx_strand_id
1 'polypeptide(L)'
;MSWTMARKALWDLRWPAFWYALGLALYTLLIGSIYPTVREQSAQFEEIVRNYPEALLRAFGIEPGKGILINFSGFMHAETYGFIWPLVASIFVIMAGAATVAQEIERGTAELWLAVPVSRPRLLAGKLVALLAGMLVVVVVSVLSLLVAALLVDAELSAGAAAQLGVVLLDFLIAVAGLSVLFSALASERGKAAAATAAVVLAMYLAWVIAGLRERFEWLRYLSIFTAYRPREA
;
A
#
# COMPACT_ATOMS: atom_id res chain seq x y z
N MET A 1 -0.62 0.18 30.49
CA MET A 1 -0.80 1.07 29.32
C MET A 1 -1.84 2.10 29.75
N SER A 2 -1.62 3.40 29.65
CA SER A 2 -2.68 4.37 29.97
C SER A 2 -3.71 4.30 28.83
N TRP A 3 -4.70 3.42 29.00
CA TRP A 3 -5.77 3.11 28.04
C TRP A 3 -6.43 4.36 27.44
N THR A 4 -6.48 5.44 28.22
CA THR A 4 -7.01 6.75 27.82
C THR A 4 -6.25 7.39 26.66
N MET A 5 -4.93 7.23 26.57
CA MET A 5 -4.11 7.83 25.52
C MET A 5 -4.21 7.07 24.20
N ALA A 6 -4.17 5.74 24.26
CA ALA A 6 -4.41 4.89 23.10
C ALA A 6 -5.82 5.14 22.54
N ARG A 7 -6.83 5.27 23.41
CA ARG A 7 -8.19 5.60 23.01
C ARG A 7 -8.29 6.95 22.29
N LYS A 8 -7.62 7.99 22.79
CA LYS A 8 -7.59 9.30 22.13
C LYS A 8 -6.93 9.21 20.75
N ALA A 9 -5.77 8.57 20.66
CA ALA A 9 -5.07 8.39 19.39
C ALA A 9 -5.93 7.61 18.38
N LEU A 10 -6.62 6.55 18.79
CA LEU A 10 -7.58 5.83 17.94
C LEU A 10 -8.72 6.74 17.48
N TRP A 11 -9.23 7.58 18.37
CA TRP A 11 -10.32 8.51 18.07
C TRP A 11 -9.92 9.59 17.05
N ASP A 12 -8.67 10.02 17.09
CA ASP A 12 -8.10 10.98 16.14
C ASP A 12 -7.85 10.31 14.77
N LEU A 13 -7.43 9.04 14.76
CA LEU A 13 -7.14 8.29 13.53
C LEU A 13 -8.38 7.69 12.84
N ARG A 14 -9.50 7.49 13.54
CA ARG A 14 -10.66 6.76 12.98
C ARG A 14 -11.24 7.38 11.71
N TRP A 15 -11.32 8.70 11.62
CA TRP A 15 -11.87 9.36 10.44
C TRP A 15 -10.91 9.34 9.26
N PRO A 16 -9.62 9.70 9.42
CA PRO A 16 -8.64 9.47 8.38
C PRO A 16 -8.61 8.01 7.92
N ALA A 17 -8.48 7.05 8.84
CA ALA A 17 -8.43 5.63 8.48
C ALA A 17 -9.69 5.19 7.74
N PHE A 18 -10.87 5.61 8.19
CA PHE A 18 -12.14 5.32 7.51
C PHE A 18 -12.18 5.88 6.09
N TRP A 19 -11.85 7.16 5.88
CA TRP A 19 -11.92 7.77 4.55
C TRP A 19 -10.88 7.20 3.58
N TYR A 20 -9.66 6.93 4.03
CA TYR A 20 -8.65 6.27 3.20
C TYR A 20 -9.05 4.83 2.87
N ALA A 21 -9.54 4.07 3.86
CA ALA A 21 -10.02 2.71 3.65
C ALA A 21 -11.22 2.67 2.69
N LEU A 22 -12.18 3.58 2.85
CA LEU A 22 -13.34 3.70 1.97
C LEU A 22 -12.92 4.08 0.55
N GLY A 23 -12.04 5.07 0.39
CA GLY A 23 -11.55 5.48 -0.93
C GLY A 23 -10.84 4.35 -1.67
N LEU A 24 -9.95 3.62 -0.97
CA LEU A 24 -9.25 2.46 -1.53
C LEU A 24 -10.21 1.31 -1.84
N ALA A 25 -11.20 1.05 -0.99
CA ALA A 25 -12.21 0.02 -1.26
C ALA A 25 -13.07 0.36 -2.47
N LEU A 26 -13.56 1.60 -2.58
CA LEU A 26 -14.34 2.05 -3.74
C LEU A 26 -13.51 1.99 -5.02
N TYR A 27 -12.24 2.39 -4.96
CA TYR A 27 -11.33 2.27 -6.10
C TYR A 27 -11.13 0.80 -6.50
N THR A 28 -10.88 -0.09 -5.54
CA THR A 28 -10.69 -1.53 -5.77
C THR A 28 -11.94 -2.16 -6.40
N LEU A 29 -13.13 -1.81 -5.91
CA LEU A 29 -14.41 -2.28 -6.47
C LEU A 29 -14.66 -1.73 -7.87
N LEU A 30 -14.36 -0.44 -8.11
CA LEU A 30 -14.50 0.20 -9.41
C LEU A 30 -13.61 -0.49 -10.44
N ILE A 31 -12.31 -0.63 -10.14
CA ILE A 31 -11.37 -1.33 -11.03
C ILE A 31 -11.78 -2.78 -11.21
N GLY A 32 -12.13 -3.48 -10.13
CA GLY A 32 -12.63 -4.85 -10.19
C GLY A 32 -13.85 -5.01 -11.12
N SER A 33 -14.78 -4.05 -11.11
CA SER A 33 -15.96 -4.07 -11.99
C SER A 33 -15.64 -3.86 -13.48
N ILE A 34 -14.47 -3.30 -13.81
CA ILE A 34 -13.99 -3.09 -15.18
C ILE A 34 -13.32 -4.36 -15.74
N TYR A 35 -12.87 -5.28 -14.87
CA TYR A 35 -12.23 -6.53 -15.26
C TYR A 35 -12.99 -7.39 -16.31
N PRO A 36 -14.32 -7.60 -16.23
CA PRO A 36 -15.03 -8.39 -17.24
C PRO A 36 -14.90 -7.78 -18.64
N THR A 37 -15.02 -6.46 -18.77
CA THR A 37 -14.85 -5.76 -20.05
C THR A 37 -13.44 -5.94 -20.59
N VAL A 38 -12.42 -5.84 -19.74
CA VAL A 38 -11.02 -6.06 -20.14
C VAL A 38 -10.78 -7.52 -20.56
N ARG A 39 -11.37 -8.47 -19.84
CA ARG A 39 -11.32 -9.91 -20.14
C ARG A 39 -11.98 -10.26 -21.47
N GLU A 40 -13.14 -9.67 -21.77
CA GLU A 40 -13.85 -9.89 -23.04
C GLU A 40 -13.04 -9.31 -24.20
N GLN A 41 -12.50 -8.10 -24.05
CA GLN A 41 -11.66 -7.46 -25.07
C GLN A 41 -10.35 -8.23 -25.30
N SER A 42 -9.72 -8.76 -24.25
CA SER A 42 -8.50 -9.57 -24.40
C SER A 42 -8.78 -10.89 -25.11
N ALA A 43 -9.93 -11.54 -24.84
CA ALA A 43 -10.34 -12.74 -25.57
C ALA A 43 -10.57 -12.47 -27.07
N GLN A 44 -11.20 -11.34 -27.41
CA GLN A 44 -11.36 -10.92 -28.81
C GLN A 44 -10.02 -10.62 -29.48
N PHE A 45 -9.09 -9.98 -28.76
CA PHE A 45 -7.76 -9.69 -29.26
C PHE A 45 -6.94 -10.97 -29.49
N GLU A 46 -7.03 -11.95 -28.60
CA GLU A 46 -6.41 -13.26 -28.78
C GLU A 46 -6.96 -14.01 -29.99
N GLU A 47 -8.26 -13.93 -30.26
CA GLU A 47 -8.88 -14.55 -31.43
C GLU A 47 -8.37 -13.93 -32.73
N ILE A 48 -8.22 -12.59 -32.77
CA ILE A 48 -7.61 -11.88 -33.89
C ILE A 48 -6.15 -12.32 -34.06
N VAL A 49 -5.38 -12.39 -32.97
CA VAL A 49 -3.97 -12.80 -32.96
C VAL A 49 -3.79 -14.26 -33.42
N ARG A 50 -4.70 -15.18 -33.07
CA ARG A 50 -4.67 -16.57 -33.54
C ARG A 50 -4.82 -16.71 -35.06
N ASN A 51 -5.46 -15.74 -35.72
CA ASN A 51 -5.62 -15.73 -37.16
C ASN A 51 -4.39 -15.18 -37.92
N TYR A 52 -3.37 -14.69 -37.20
CA TYR A 52 -2.11 -14.25 -37.81
C TYR A 52 -1.10 -15.40 -37.95
N PRO A 53 -0.28 -15.41 -39.02
CA PRO A 53 0.78 -16.41 -39.19
C PRO A 53 1.78 -16.39 -38.02
N GLU A 54 2.15 -17.56 -37.50
CA GLU A 54 3.07 -17.69 -36.36
C GLU A 54 4.42 -16.99 -36.55
N ALA A 55 4.90 -16.92 -37.80
CA ALA A 55 6.13 -16.22 -38.16
C ALA A 55 6.05 -14.71 -37.90
N LEU A 56 4.88 -14.09 -38.12
CA LEU A 56 4.63 -12.68 -37.81
C LEU A 56 4.55 -12.48 -36.29
N LEU A 57 3.85 -13.35 -35.57
CA LEU A 57 3.72 -13.26 -34.12
C LEU A 57 5.07 -13.35 -33.40
N ARG A 58 5.92 -14.30 -33.80
CA ARG A 58 7.28 -14.42 -33.26
C ARG A 58 8.18 -13.25 -33.64
N ALA A 59 8.03 -12.68 -34.83
CA ALA A 59 8.76 -11.47 -35.24
C ALA A 59 8.35 -10.22 -34.43
N PHE A 60 7.10 -10.17 -33.95
CA PHE A 60 6.61 -9.14 -33.03
C PHE A 60 6.82 -9.49 -31.54
N GLY A 61 7.48 -10.60 -31.22
CA GLY A 61 7.76 -11.02 -29.85
C GLY A 61 6.56 -11.57 -29.08
N ILE A 62 5.48 -11.95 -29.77
CA ILE A 62 4.28 -12.56 -29.20
C ILE A 62 4.42 -14.09 -29.27
N GLU A 63 4.51 -14.75 -28.11
CA GLU A 63 4.60 -16.21 -28.03
C GLU A 63 3.23 -16.85 -28.31
N PRO A 64 3.08 -17.67 -29.38
CA PRO A 64 1.83 -18.34 -29.67
C PRO A 64 1.44 -19.33 -28.56
N GLY A 65 0.20 -19.27 -28.07
CA GLY A 65 -0.35 -20.23 -27.11
C GLY A 65 -0.20 -19.87 -25.63
N LYS A 66 0.60 -18.85 -25.28
CA LYS A 66 0.49 -18.17 -23.98
C LYS A 66 -0.47 -16.99 -24.17
N GLY A 67 -1.75 -17.24 -23.95
CA GLY A 67 -2.77 -16.19 -24.01
C GLY A 67 -2.36 -14.98 -23.16
N ILE A 68 -2.74 -13.78 -23.62
CA ILE A 68 -2.78 -12.55 -22.82
C ILE A 68 -4.04 -12.59 -21.93
N LEU A 69 -4.38 -13.76 -21.40
CA LEU A 69 -5.45 -13.89 -20.41
C LEU A 69 -4.92 -13.23 -19.14
N ILE A 70 -5.26 -11.96 -18.98
CA ILE A 70 -5.05 -11.22 -17.75
C ILE A 70 -5.97 -11.89 -16.74
N ASN A 71 -5.41 -12.72 -15.85
CA ASN A 71 -6.15 -13.27 -14.74
C ASN A 71 -6.55 -12.13 -13.78
N PHE A 72 -7.61 -12.35 -13.00
CA PHE A 72 -8.14 -11.31 -12.09
C PHE A 72 -7.08 -10.80 -11.11
N SER A 73 -6.29 -11.69 -10.52
CA SER A 73 -5.20 -11.33 -9.60
C SER A 73 -4.13 -10.45 -10.29
N GLY A 74 -3.71 -10.81 -11.50
CA GLY A 74 -2.73 -10.05 -12.28
C GLY A 74 -3.26 -8.69 -12.73
N PHE A 75 -4.54 -8.61 -13.09
CA PHE A 75 -5.22 -7.34 -13.38
C PHE A 75 -5.25 -6.44 -12.14
N MET A 76 -5.73 -6.96 -11.01
CA MET A 76 -5.81 -6.20 -9.76
C MET A 76 -4.42 -5.80 -9.24
N HIS A 77 -3.40 -6.63 -9.46
CA HIS A 77 -2.02 -6.24 -9.24
C HIS A 77 -1.63 -5.05 -10.12
N ALA A 78 -1.80 -5.15 -11.43
CA ALA A 78 -1.34 -4.12 -12.37
C ALA A 78 -2.01 -2.76 -12.10
N GLU A 79 -3.32 -2.77 -11.87
CA GLU A 79 -4.11 -1.54 -11.79
C GLU A 79 -4.22 -1.00 -10.36
N THR A 80 -4.35 -1.86 -9.35
CA THR A 80 -4.60 -1.45 -7.96
C THR A 80 -3.35 -1.57 -7.10
N TYR A 81 -2.85 -2.80 -6.90
CA TYR A 81 -1.86 -3.06 -5.86
C TYR A 81 -0.42 -2.76 -6.24
N GLY A 82 -0.10 -2.66 -7.53
CA GLY A 82 1.27 -2.41 -7.99
C GLY A 82 1.73 -0.96 -7.78
N PHE A 83 0.80 0.00 -7.78
CA PHE A 83 1.16 1.42 -7.71
C PHE A 83 0.17 2.28 -6.93
N ILE A 84 -1.12 2.26 -7.28
CA ILE A 84 -2.12 3.18 -6.69
C ILE A 84 -2.29 2.92 -5.20
N TRP A 85 -2.48 1.65 -4.82
CA TRP A 85 -2.65 1.27 -3.43
C TRP A 85 -1.44 1.66 -2.55
N PRO A 86 -0.18 1.26 -2.86
CA PRO A 86 0.96 1.60 -2.01
C PRO A 86 1.20 3.11 -1.95
N LEU A 87 0.92 3.85 -3.03
CA LEU A 87 1.02 5.31 -3.04
C LEU A 87 0.03 5.96 -2.06
N VAL A 88 -1.27 5.67 -2.21
CA VAL A 88 -2.34 6.28 -1.41
C VAL A 88 -2.25 5.83 0.06
N ALA A 89 -2.00 4.55 0.30
CA ALA A 89 -1.87 4.02 1.67
C ALA A 89 -0.61 4.57 2.37
N SER A 90 0.49 4.79 1.64
CA SER A 90 1.68 5.46 2.18
C SER A 90 1.38 6.89 2.61
N ILE A 91 0.58 7.65 1.86
CA ILE A 91 0.22 9.03 2.26
C ILE A 91 -0.49 9.02 3.61
N PHE A 92 -1.46 8.12 3.82
CA PHE A 92 -2.13 7.96 5.12
C PHE A 92 -1.12 7.69 6.23
N VAL A 93 -0.25 6.70 6.05
CA VAL A 93 0.72 6.28 7.07
C VAL A 93 1.77 7.34 7.33
N ILE A 94 2.24 8.05 6.31
CA ILE A 94 3.19 9.16 6.44
C ILE A 94 2.55 10.29 7.25
N MET A 95 1.30 10.65 6.97
CA MET A 95 0.61 11.73 7.65
C MET A 95 0.26 11.39 9.11
N ALA A 96 -0.06 10.12 9.38
CA ALA A 96 -0.38 9.62 10.72
C ALA A 96 0.89 9.35 11.55
N GLY A 97 1.94 8.80 10.93
CA GLY A 97 3.25 8.58 11.54
C GLY A 97 3.94 9.89 11.91
N ALA A 98 3.92 10.88 11.02
CA ALA A 98 4.44 12.22 11.28
C ALA A 98 3.72 12.91 12.45
N ALA A 99 2.45 12.57 12.71
CA ALA A 99 1.67 13.10 13.82
C ALA A 99 1.98 12.45 15.18
N THR A 100 2.80 11.39 15.24
CA THR A 100 3.05 10.68 16.50
C THR A 100 3.79 11.52 17.52
N VAL A 101 4.86 12.22 17.13
CA VAL A 101 5.68 13.05 18.02
C VAL A 101 5.62 14.53 17.59
N ALA A 102 5.97 14.82 16.34
CA ALA A 102 6.09 16.20 15.84
C ALA A 102 4.82 17.04 16.02
N GLN A 103 3.62 16.45 15.85
CA GLN A 103 2.36 17.19 16.04
C GLN A 103 2.13 17.64 17.48
N GLU A 104 2.60 16.89 18.49
CA GLU A 104 2.45 17.31 19.90
C GLU A 104 3.42 18.45 20.24
N ILE A 105 4.58 18.47 19.59
CA ILE A 105 5.55 19.57 19.72
C ILE A 105 4.99 20.82 19.05
N GLU A 106 4.51 20.70 17.81
CA GLU A 106 3.92 21.79 17.03
C GLU A 106 2.71 22.43 17.72
N ARG A 107 1.89 21.63 18.42
CA ARG A 107 0.70 22.11 19.15
C ARG A 107 0.99 22.59 20.57
N GLY A 108 2.25 22.52 21.03
CA GLY A 108 2.62 22.85 22.41
C GLY A 108 2.04 21.89 23.45
N THR A 109 1.53 20.73 23.04
CA THR A 109 0.90 19.75 23.94
C THR A 109 1.90 18.72 24.48
N ALA A 110 3.14 18.71 23.98
CA ALA A 110 4.19 17.78 24.43
C ALA A 110 4.45 17.85 25.95
N GLU A 111 4.40 19.04 26.54
CA GLU A 111 4.57 19.22 27.99
C GLU A 111 3.45 18.54 28.79
N LEU A 112 2.20 18.62 28.31
CA LEU A 112 1.06 17.93 28.92
C LEU A 112 1.23 16.41 28.89
N TRP A 113 1.81 15.87 27.80
CA TRP A 113 2.11 14.45 27.69
C TRP A 113 3.20 14.00 28.67
N LEU A 114 4.21 14.84 28.91
CA LEU A 114 5.33 14.56 29.79
C LEU A 114 5.04 14.84 31.28
N ALA A 115 4.01 15.63 31.58
CA ALA A 115 3.56 15.89 32.95
C ALA A 115 2.87 14.68 33.59
N VAL A 116 2.38 13.73 32.79
CA VAL A 116 1.77 12.49 33.30
C VAL A 116 2.88 11.58 33.85
N PRO A 117 2.70 10.94 35.02
CA PRO A 117 3.70 10.06 35.64
C PRO A 117 3.79 8.69 34.93
N VAL A 118 4.07 8.72 33.63
CA VAL A 118 4.18 7.56 32.75
C VAL A 118 5.48 7.68 31.95
N SER A 119 6.20 6.57 31.78
CA SER A 119 7.45 6.56 31.03
C SER A 119 7.25 6.94 29.56
N ARG A 120 8.19 7.73 29.01
CA ARG A 120 8.22 8.13 27.58
C ARG A 120 7.98 6.99 26.58
N PRO A 121 8.65 5.82 26.67
CA PRO A 121 8.40 4.72 25.74
C PRO A 121 6.97 4.18 25.82
N ARG A 122 6.33 4.25 26.99
CA ARG A 122 4.95 3.78 27.17
C ARG A 122 3.92 4.73 26.56
N LEU A 123 4.22 6.04 26.53
CA LEU A 123 3.43 7.04 25.82
C LEU A 123 3.50 6.80 24.31
N LEU A 124 4.71 6.62 23.77
CA LEU A 124 4.93 6.36 22.35
C LEU A 124 4.27 5.04 21.91
N ALA A 125 4.40 3.97 22.71
CA ALA A 125 3.77 2.68 22.42
C ALA A 125 2.25 2.80 22.24
N GLY A 126 1.56 3.64 23.03
CA GLY A 126 0.12 3.87 22.87
C GLY A 126 -0.25 4.47 21.51
N LYS A 127 0.58 5.39 20.99
CA LYS A 127 0.39 5.97 19.66
C LYS A 127 0.73 4.99 18.54
N LEU A 128 1.76 4.17 18.72
CA LEU A 128 2.12 3.12 17.76
C LEU A 128 1.03 2.05 17.65
N VAL A 129 0.43 1.63 18.77
CA VAL A 129 -0.73 0.71 18.76
C VAL A 129 -1.92 1.31 18.01
N ALA A 130 -2.21 2.60 18.22
CA ALA A 130 -3.27 3.27 17.48
C ALA A 130 -2.98 3.38 15.97
N LEU A 131 -1.73 3.66 15.59
CA LEU A 131 -1.28 3.68 14.21
C LEU A 131 -1.40 2.29 13.56
N LEU A 132 -0.94 1.24 14.26
CA LEU A 132 -1.08 -0.15 13.82
C LEU A 132 -2.54 -0.54 13.62
N ALA A 133 -3.43 -0.17 14.54
CA ALA A 133 -4.87 -0.43 14.38
C ALA A 133 -5.45 0.30 13.16
N GLY A 134 -5.06 1.55 12.91
CA GLY A 134 -5.47 2.29 11.72
C GLY A 134 -5.00 1.64 10.42
N MET A 135 -3.74 1.19 10.37
CA MET A 135 -3.19 0.44 9.24
C MET A 135 -3.91 -0.89 9.03
N LEU A 136 -4.21 -1.62 10.11
CA LEU A 136 -4.95 -2.88 10.04
C LEU A 136 -6.34 -2.68 9.45
N VAL A 137 -7.06 -1.61 9.83
CA VAL A 137 -8.35 -1.27 9.23
C VAL A 137 -8.23 -1.04 7.73
N VAL A 138 -7.25 -0.24 7.29
CA VAL A 138 -7.03 0.02 5.85
C VAL A 138 -6.73 -1.26 5.08
N VAL A 139 -5.86 -2.12 5.62
CA VAL A 139 -5.49 -3.40 4.98
C VAL A 139 -6.67 -4.36 4.94
N VAL A 140 -7.35 -4.59 6.05
CA VAL A 140 -8.50 -5.50 6.12
C VAL A 140 -9.61 -5.05 5.17
N VAL A 141 -9.95 -3.77 5.16
CA VAL A 141 -10.95 -3.22 4.23
C VAL A 141 -10.51 -3.38 2.78
N SER A 142 -9.22 -3.19 2.47
CA SER A 142 -8.68 -3.41 1.12
C SER A 142 -8.79 -4.87 0.68
N VAL A 143 -8.42 -5.82 1.54
CA VAL A 143 -8.53 -7.26 1.26
C VAL A 143 -10.00 -7.70 1.12
N LEU A 144 -10.88 -7.21 1.99
CA LEU A 144 -12.32 -7.48 1.90
C LEU A 144 -12.91 -6.92 0.60
N SER A 145 -12.52 -5.71 0.21
CA SER A 145 -12.97 -5.11 -1.05
C SER A 145 -12.51 -5.90 -2.27
N LEU A 146 -11.32 -6.49 -2.24
CA LEU A 146 -10.84 -7.39 -3.28
C LEU A 146 -11.65 -8.69 -3.35
N LEU A 147 -11.94 -9.30 -2.20
CA LEU A 147 -12.78 -10.51 -2.14
C LEU A 147 -14.19 -10.22 -2.67
N VAL A 148 -14.77 -9.07 -2.30
CA VAL A 148 -16.08 -8.64 -2.82
C VAL A 148 -16.00 -8.40 -4.33
N ALA A 149 -14.97 -7.72 -4.83
CA ALA A 149 -14.77 -7.52 -6.28
C ALA A 149 -14.63 -8.85 -7.03
N ALA A 150 -13.90 -9.82 -6.48
CA ALA A 150 -13.75 -11.14 -7.07
C ALA A 150 -15.10 -11.88 -7.15
N LEU A 151 -15.89 -11.83 -6.07
CA LEU A 151 -17.22 -12.43 -6.02
C LEU A 151 -18.21 -11.77 -7.00
N LEU A 152 -18.13 -10.46 -7.19
CA LEU A 152 -19.01 -9.73 -8.12
C LEU A 152 -18.78 -10.08 -9.59
N VAL A 153 -17.61 -10.62 -9.92
CA VAL A 153 -17.20 -10.94 -11.30
C VAL A 153 -16.98 -12.45 -11.50
N ASP A 154 -17.40 -13.27 -10.53
CA ASP A 154 -17.22 -14.73 -10.53
C ASP A 154 -15.76 -15.14 -10.82
N ALA A 155 -14.80 -14.37 -10.29
CA ALA A 155 -13.38 -14.64 -10.44
C ALA A 155 -12.87 -15.59 -9.34
N GLU A 156 -12.05 -16.56 -9.75
CA GLU A 156 -11.39 -17.46 -8.80
C GLU A 156 -10.30 -16.71 -8.02
N LEU A 157 -10.55 -16.48 -6.73
CA LEU A 157 -9.57 -15.93 -5.79
C LEU A 157 -9.57 -16.74 -4.50
N SER A 158 -8.45 -17.37 -4.18
CA SER A 158 -8.27 -18.10 -2.93
C SER A 158 -8.28 -17.13 -1.74
N ALA A 159 -9.03 -17.45 -0.68
CA ALA A 159 -8.97 -16.71 0.58
C ALA A 159 -7.55 -16.73 1.19
N GLY A 160 -6.77 -17.78 0.92
CA GLY A 160 -5.38 -17.87 1.34
C GLY A 160 -4.49 -16.83 0.64
N ALA A 161 -4.68 -16.64 -0.67
CA ALA A 161 -3.95 -15.63 -1.45
C ALA A 161 -4.33 -14.21 -1.00
N ALA A 162 -5.62 -13.97 -0.77
CA ALA A 162 -6.09 -12.68 -0.23
C ALA A 162 -5.49 -12.36 1.16
N ALA A 163 -5.33 -13.38 2.01
CA ALA A 163 -4.67 -13.23 3.30
C ALA A 163 -3.16 -12.96 3.18
N GLN A 164 -2.47 -13.67 2.28
CA GLN A 164 -1.05 -13.44 1.97
C GLN A 164 -0.83 -12.02 1.46
N LEU A 165 -1.69 -11.54 0.56
CA LEU A 165 -1.68 -10.15 0.12
C LEU A 165 -1.82 -9.21 1.31
N GLY A 166 -2.78 -9.45 2.20
CA GLY A 166 -2.98 -8.65 3.42
C GLY A 166 -1.70 -8.53 4.27
N VAL A 167 -0.93 -9.61 4.41
CA VAL A 167 0.36 -9.58 5.12
C VAL A 167 1.37 -8.69 4.40
N VAL A 168 1.53 -8.85 3.08
CA VAL A 168 2.44 -8.01 2.27
C VAL A 168 2.08 -6.54 2.35
N LEU A 169 0.77 -6.23 2.29
CA LEU A 169 0.26 -4.86 2.43
C LEU A 169 0.59 -4.28 3.82
N LEU A 170 0.38 -5.05 4.88
CA LEU A 170 0.65 -4.62 6.25
C LEU A 170 2.15 -4.40 6.50
N ASP A 171 3.00 -5.33 6.08
CA ASP A 171 4.45 -5.25 6.25
C ASP A 171 5.03 -4.01 5.56
N PHE A 172 4.55 -3.71 4.35
CA PHE A 172 4.90 -2.49 3.63
C PHE A 172 4.52 -1.23 4.42
N LEU A 173 3.28 -1.17 4.94
CA LEU A 173 2.85 -0.02 5.75
C LEU A 173 3.64 0.11 7.04
N ILE A 174 4.02 -1.00 7.69
CA ILE A 174 4.87 -0.98 8.89
C ILE A 174 6.24 -0.38 8.56
N ALA A 175 6.85 -0.74 7.42
CA ALA A 175 8.13 -0.18 7.00
C ALA A 175 8.04 1.35 6.79
N VAL A 176 7.00 1.82 6.10
CA VAL A 176 6.74 3.26 5.89
C VAL A 176 6.44 3.98 7.22
N ALA A 177 5.66 3.35 8.10
CA ALA A 177 5.33 3.88 9.42
C ALA A 177 6.59 4.07 10.28
N GLY A 178 7.50 3.09 10.27
CA GLY A 178 8.76 3.16 11.01
C GLY A 178 9.59 4.38 10.60
N LEU A 179 9.73 4.61 9.29
CA LEU A 179 10.42 5.77 8.75
C LEU A 179 9.71 7.08 9.12
N SER A 180 8.38 7.10 9.04
CA SER A 180 7.58 8.27 9.37
C SER A 180 7.68 8.67 10.84
N VAL A 181 7.63 7.69 11.74
CA VAL A 181 7.79 7.89 13.18
C VAL A 181 9.21 8.33 13.51
N LEU A 182 10.22 7.79 12.83
CA LEU A 182 11.61 8.23 12.99
C LEU A 182 11.75 9.73 12.65
N PHE A 183 11.26 10.16 11.49
CA PHE A 183 11.29 11.58 11.13
C PHE A 183 10.40 12.44 12.03
N SER A 184 9.28 11.90 12.53
CA SER A 184 8.44 12.57 13.54
C SER A 184 9.20 12.84 14.84
N ALA A 185 10.09 11.94 15.25
CA ALA A 185 10.91 12.10 16.45
C ALA A 185 12.07 13.09 16.26
N LEU A 186 12.56 13.24 15.02
CA LEU A 186 13.67 14.14 14.68
C LEU A 186 13.23 15.58 14.36
N ALA A 187 11.96 15.78 14.00
CA ALA A 187 11.42 17.08 13.60
C ALA A 187 10.43 17.64 14.64
N SER A 188 10.35 18.97 14.71
CA SER A 188 9.41 19.68 15.59
C SER A 188 8.09 20.06 14.91
N GLU A 189 8.02 19.93 13.59
CA GLU A 189 6.84 20.28 12.77
C GLU A 189 6.36 19.05 12.02
N ARG A 190 5.05 18.77 12.08
CA ARG A 190 4.43 17.62 11.39
C ARG A 190 4.66 17.68 9.88
N GLY A 191 4.55 18.86 9.30
CA GLY A 191 4.75 19.07 7.86
C GLY A 191 6.16 18.68 7.40
N LYS A 192 7.19 19.09 8.14
CA LYS A 192 8.59 18.74 7.85
C LYS A 192 8.84 17.24 7.99
N ALA A 193 8.33 16.61 9.04
CA ALA A 193 8.44 15.16 9.23
C ALA A 193 7.79 14.39 8.06
N ALA A 194 6.58 14.78 7.67
CA ALA A 194 5.85 14.16 6.56
C ALA A 194 6.60 14.36 5.22
N ALA A 195 7.08 15.57 4.94
CA ALA A 195 7.83 15.87 3.72
C ALA A 195 9.14 15.07 3.63
N ALA A 196 9.91 14.97 4.72
CA ALA A 196 11.13 14.19 4.76
C ALA A 196 10.86 12.69 4.51
N THR A 197 9.81 12.16 5.14
CA THR A 197 9.39 10.76 4.92
C THR A 197 8.99 10.52 3.47
N ALA A 198 8.15 11.40 2.90
CA ALA A 198 7.69 11.29 1.53
C ALA A 198 8.86 11.38 0.53
N ALA A 199 9.82 12.27 0.76
CA ALA A 199 11.01 12.38 -0.08
C ALA A 199 11.84 11.09 -0.09
N VAL A 200 12.03 10.46 1.07
CA VAL A 200 12.79 9.20 1.16
C VAL A 200 12.01 8.04 0.53
N VAL A 201 10.71 7.90 0.79
CA VAL A 201 9.88 6.85 0.16
C VAL A 201 9.87 7.02 -1.37
N LEU A 202 9.76 8.25 -1.86
CA LEU A 202 9.83 8.53 -3.29
C LEU A 202 11.20 8.20 -3.87
N ALA A 203 12.30 8.54 -3.18
CA ALA A 203 13.64 8.18 -3.62
C ALA A 203 13.83 6.64 -3.68
N MET A 204 13.29 5.91 -2.70
CA MET A 204 13.26 4.44 -2.71
C MET A 204 12.45 3.90 -3.90
N TYR A 205 11.29 4.48 -4.20
CA TYR A 205 10.50 4.09 -5.38
C TYR A 205 11.29 4.31 -6.68
N LEU A 206 11.89 5.49 -6.85
CA LEU A 206 12.70 5.81 -8.04
C LEU A 206 13.90 4.87 -8.16
N ALA A 207 14.58 4.56 -7.06
CA ALA A 207 15.68 3.60 -7.04
C ALA A 207 15.23 2.20 -7.50
N TRP A 208 14.04 1.75 -7.08
CA TRP A 208 13.46 0.48 -7.51
C TRP A 208 13.12 0.48 -9.01
N VAL A 209 12.51 1.55 -9.52
CA VAL A 209 12.21 1.69 -10.96
C VAL A 209 13.50 1.68 -11.79
N ILE A 210 14.51 2.45 -11.39
CA ILE A 210 15.80 2.51 -12.10
C ILE A 210 16.49 1.15 -12.11
N ALA A 211 16.45 0.42 -10.98
CA ALA A 211 17.02 -0.90 -10.89
C ALA A 211 16.33 -1.92 -11.81
N GLY A 212 15.05 -1.73 -12.11
CA GLY A 212 14.29 -2.56 -13.06
C GLY A 212 14.63 -2.30 -14.54
N LEU A 213 15.28 -1.19 -14.88
CA LEU A 213 15.54 -0.79 -16.28
C LEU A 213 16.86 -1.31 -16.86
N ARG A 214 17.88 -1.53 -16.01
CA ARG A 214 19.25 -1.89 -16.42
C ARG A 214 19.90 -2.77 -15.35
N GLU A 215 20.51 -3.87 -15.75
CA GLU A 215 21.27 -4.78 -14.86
C GLU A 215 22.37 -4.05 -14.05
N ARG A 216 23.00 -3.02 -14.64
CA ARG A 216 24.03 -2.19 -13.97
C ARG A 216 23.55 -1.55 -12.66
N PHE A 217 22.25 -1.31 -12.50
CA PHE A 217 21.67 -0.65 -11.33
C PHE A 217 20.96 -1.60 -10.38
N GLU A 218 21.11 -2.92 -10.51
CA GLU A 218 20.46 -3.89 -9.64
C GLU A 218 20.77 -3.72 -8.15
N TRP A 219 21.94 -3.20 -7.81
CA TRP A 219 22.32 -2.94 -6.42
C TRP A 219 21.38 -1.94 -5.72
N LEU A 220 20.72 -1.05 -6.47
CA LEU A 220 19.73 -0.11 -5.92
C LEU A 220 18.50 -0.82 -5.35
N ARG A 221 18.22 -2.08 -5.75
CA ARG A 221 17.12 -2.88 -5.19
C ARG A 221 17.27 -3.07 -3.69
N TYR A 222 18.49 -3.22 -3.18
CA TYR A 222 18.74 -3.43 -1.75
C TYR A 222 18.46 -2.18 -0.89
N LEU A 223 18.36 -1.00 -1.50
CA LEU A 223 18.05 0.26 -0.81
C LEU A 223 16.56 0.61 -0.81
N SER A 224 15.73 -0.16 -1.51
CA SER A 224 14.31 0.17 -1.69
C SER A 224 13.37 -0.82 -0.99
N ILE A 225 12.47 -0.29 -0.17
CA ILE A 225 11.37 -1.06 0.43
C ILE A 225 10.44 -1.69 -0.62
N PHE A 226 10.37 -1.10 -1.82
CA PHE A 226 9.54 -1.61 -2.92
C PHE A 226 10.05 -2.95 -3.49
N THR A 227 11.32 -3.30 -3.24
CA THR A 227 11.85 -4.61 -3.64
C THR A 227 11.22 -5.77 -2.86
N ALA A 228 10.86 -5.53 -1.59
CA ALA A 228 10.18 -6.47 -0.72
C ALA A 228 8.66 -6.48 -0.94
N TYR A 229 8.12 -5.40 -1.52
CA TYR A 229 6.70 -5.28 -1.84
C TYR A 229 6.36 -6.06 -3.13
N ARG A 230 5.97 -7.33 -2.97
CA ARG A 230 5.63 -8.23 -4.08
C ARG A 230 4.19 -8.74 -4.01
N PRO A 231 3.19 -7.88 -4.26
CA PRO A 231 1.78 -8.29 -4.17
C PRO A 231 1.37 -9.29 -5.26
N ARG A 232 2.19 -9.52 -6.30
CA ARG A 232 1.87 -10.47 -7.39
C ARG A 232 2.10 -11.93 -6.99
N GLU A 233 3.06 -12.15 -6.10
CA GLU A 233 3.51 -13.48 -5.68
C GLU A 233 2.69 -14.01 -4.48
N ALA A 234 1.74 -13.20 -4.00
CA ALA A 234 0.85 -13.47 -2.87
C ALA A 234 -0.51 -14.03 -3.32
#